data_AF-A0A1S1NMC6-F1
#
_entry.id   AF-A0A1S1NMC6-F1
#
_cell.length_a   1.000
_cell.length_b   1.000
_cell.length_c   1.000
_cell.angle_alpha   90.00
_cell.angle_beta   90.00
_cell.angle_gamma   90.00
#
_symmetry.space_group_name_H-M   'P 1'
#
loop_
_entity.id
_entity.type
_entity.pdbx_description
1 polymer ?
#
loop_
_entity_poly.entity_id
_entity_poly.type
_entity_poly.pdbx_seq_one_letter_code
_entity_poly.pdbx_strand_id
1 'polypeptide(L)' 'MRRSGTAPLPGDHAHTLRTAELPDHHRDPFDRVLVAQVQLLDLTIITANDQLSAYDVAVIAA' A
#
# COMPACT_ATOMS: atom_id res chain seq x y z
N MET A 1 7.03 -18.34 -6.43
CA MET A 1 6.32 -17.40 -7.32
C MET A 1 6.41 -17.94 -8.74
N ARG A 2 5.29 -18.40 -9.33
CA ARG A 2 5.23 -18.71 -10.79
C ARG A 2 5.49 -17.40 -11.55
N ARG A 3 6.08 -17.47 -12.76
CA ARG A 3 6.49 -16.31 -13.57
C ARG A 3 5.33 -15.35 -13.87
N SER A 4 4.98 -14.47 -12.94
CA SER A 4 3.99 -13.41 -13.09
C SER A 4 4.55 -12.15 -13.77
N GLY A 5 5.83 -12.15 -14.16
CA GLY A 5 6.50 -10.97 -14.73
C GLY A 5 6.74 -9.83 -13.72
N THR A 6 6.46 -10.07 -12.44
CA THR A 6 6.57 -9.10 -11.35
C THR A 6 7.75 -9.41 -10.44
N ALA A 7 8.46 -8.38 -9.99
CA ALA A 7 9.45 -8.49 -8.92
C ALA A 7 8.78 -8.24 -7.55
N PRO A 8 9.16 -8.96 -6.49
CA PRO A 8 8.70 -8.64 -5.14
C PRO A 8 9.30 -7.32 -4.66
N LEU A 9 8.55 -6.56 -3.86
CA LEU A 9 9.07 -5.41 -3.14
C LEU A 9 9.43 -5.83 -1.71
N PRO A 10 10.62 -5.48 -1.20
CA PRO A 10 10.98 -5.75 0.19
C PRO A 10 10.15 -4.89 1.15
N GLY A 11 9.81 -5.46 2.30
CA GLY A 11 9.26 -4.69 3.41
C GLY A 11 10.38 -4.05 4.24
N ASP A 12 10.20 -2.79 4.62
CA ASP A 12 11.10 -2.04 5.51
C ASP A 12 10.32 -1.58 6.77
N HIS A 13 11.02 -1.44 7.89
CA HIS A 13 10.46 -0.85 9.11
C HIS A 13 9.91 0.56 8.86
N ALA A 14 10.48 1.31 7.91
CA ALA A 14 9.97 2.61 7.51
C ALA A 14 8.49 2.55 7.05
N HIS A 15 8.08 1.50 6.33
CA HIS A 15 6.69 1.31 5.90
C HIS A 15 5.77 1.14 7.10
N THR A 16 6.19 0.34 8.09
CA THR A 16 5.42 0.12 9.33
C THR A 16 5.32 1.38 10.17
N LEU A 17 6.43 2.12 10.34
CA LEU A 17 6.44 3.37 11.12
C LEU A 17 5.51 4.42 10.52
N ARG A 18 5.51 4.56 9.19
CA ARG A 18 4.63 5.49 8.48
C ARG A 18 3.14 5.23 8.72
N THR A 19 2.74 4.00 9.05
CA THR A 19 1.33 3.68 9.36
C THR A 19 0.78 4.42 10.57
N ALA A 20 1.63 4.86 11.50
CA ALA A 20 1.22 5.63 12.66
C ALA A 20 0.72 7.04 12.31
N GLU A 21 1.11 7.56 11.14
CA GLU A 21 0.76 8.89 10.65
C GLU A 21 -0.42 8.85 9.66
N LEU A 22 -0.87 7.65 9.28
CA LEU A 22 -1.99 7.49 8.36
C LEU A 22 -3.33 7.77 9.08
N PRO A 23 -4.28 8.47 8.42
CA PRO A 23 -5.64 8.60 8.92
C PRO A 23 -6.29 7.24 9.21
N ASP A 24 -7.27 7.21 10.10
CA ASP A 24 -8.00 5.98 10.45
C ASP A 24 -9.15 5.70 9.48
N HIS A 25 -8.82 5.30 8.25
CA HIS A 25 -9.80 4.93 7.22
C HIS A 25 -9.99 3.42 7.09
N HIS A 26 -8.99 2.63 7.49
CA HIS A 26 -8.97 1.17 7.34
C HIS A 26 -8.37 0.51 8.57
N ARG A 27 -9.00 -0.57 9.05
CA ARG A 27 -8.58 -1.34 10.23
C ARG A 27 -7.61 -2.49 9.97
N ASP A 28 -7.29 -2.74 8.70
CA ASP A 28 -6.43 -3.86 8.35
C ASP A 28 -4.98 -3.36 8.39
N PRO A 29 -4.14 -3.92 9.27
CA PRO A 29 -2.77 -3.43 9.44
C PRO A 29 -1.91 -3.66 8.19
N PHE A 30 -2.19 -4.69 7.38
CA PHE A 30 -1.43 -4.93 6.16
C PHE A 30 -1.80 -3.94 5.06
N ASP A 31 -3.08 -3.63 4.89
CA ASP A 31 -3.49 -2.60 3.92
C ASP A 31 -2.91 -1.23 4.27
N ARG A 32 -2.82 -0.90 5.57
CA ARG A 32 -2.12 0.31 6.04
C ARG A 32 -0.63 0.29 5.70
N VAL A 33 0.04 -0.85 5.85
CA VAL A 33 1.46 -1.00 5.44
C VAL A 33 1.62 -0.87 3.93
N LEU A 34 0.70 -1.42 3.12
CA LEU A 34 0.72 -1.26 1.66
C LEU A 34 0.56 0.21 1.25
N VAL A 35 -0.40 0.94 1.85
CA VAL A 35 -0.57 2.39 1.64
C VAL A 35 0.71 3.13 2.00
N ALA A 36 1.30 2.87 3.16
CA ALA A 36 2.53 3.51 3.60
C ALA A 36 3.71 3.24 2.66
N GLN A 37 3.86 2.00 2.19
CA GLN A 37 4.89 1.62 1.23
C GLN A 37 4.68 2.32 -0.12
N VAL A 38 3.43 2.43 -0.59
CA VAL A 38 3.10 3.14 -1.83
C VAL A 38 3.42 4.63 -1.73
N GLN A 39 3.11 5.27 -0.60
CA GLN A 39 3.46 6.68 -0.36
C GLN A 39 4.96 6.92 -0.31
N LEU A 40 5.72 6.07 0.38
CA LEU A 40 7.17 6.26 0.56
C LEU A 40 7.98 5.93 -0.70
N LEU A 41 7.47 5.04 -1.55
CA LEU A 41 8.13 4.62 -2.79
C LEU A 41 7.60 5.35 -4.04
N ASP A 42 6.64 6.28 -3.88
CA ASP A 42 5.98 7.01 -4.96
C ASP A 42 5.43 6.07 -6.06
N LEU A 43 4.64 5.09 -5.64
CA LEU A 43 4.08 4.05 -6.50
C LEU A 43 2.58 4.25 -6.75
N THR A 44 2.04 3.48 -7.70
CA THR A 44 0.59 3.32 -7.91
C THR A 44 0.18 1.93 -7.48
N ILE A 45 -0.93 1.80 -6.75
CA ILE A 45 -1.46 0.49 -6.32
C ILE A 45 -2.60 0.03 -7.23
N ILE A 46 -2.53 -1.23 -7.67
CA ILE A 46 -3.62 -1.90 -8.38
C ILE A 46 -4.38 -2.75 -7.35
N THR A 47 -5.67 -2.51 -7.19
CA THR A 47 -6.47 -3.16 -6.13
C THR A 47 -7.94 -3.30 -6.50
N ALA A 48 -8.60 -4.32 -5.93
CA ALA A 48 -10.05 -4.44 -5.91
C ALA A 48 -10.69 -3.80 -4.65
N ASN A 49 -9.86 -3.38 -3.68
CA ASN A 49 -10.31 -2.71 -2.46
C ASN A 49 -10.40 -1.19 -2.71
N ASP A 50 -11.62 -0.70 -2.94
CA ASP A 50 -11.92 0.71 -3.19
C ASP A 50 -11.64 1.61 -1.98
N GLN A 51 -11.63 1.06 -0.76
CA GLN A 51 -11.34 1.80 0.47
C GLN A 51 -9.93 2.40 0.48
N LEU A 52 -8.99 1.84 -0.30
CA LEU A 52 -7.64 2.39 -0.40
C LEU A 52 -7.60 3.77 -1.06
N SER A 53 -8.62 4.13 -1.85
CA SER A 53 -8.75 5.47 -2.45
C SER A 53 -9.03 6.59 -1.42
N ALA A 54 -9.36 6.24 -0.17
CA ALA A 54 -9.49 7.20 0.92
C ALA A 54 -8.13 7.74 1.42
N TYR A 55 -7.03 7.08 1.06
CA TYR A 55 -5.68 7.56 1.37
C TYR A 55 -5.11 8.38 0.21
N ASP A 56 -4.13 9.23 0.52
CA ASP A 56 -3.37 9.99 -0.47
C ASP A 56 -2.38 9.07 -1.21
N VAL A 57 -2.90 8.27 -2.15
CA VAL A 57 -2.16 7.34 -3.02
C VAL A 57 -2.81 7.27 -4.40
N ALA A 58 -2.01 7.01 -5.44
CA ALA A 58 -2.54 6.72 -6.77
C ALA A 58 -3.10 5.29 -6.83
N VAL A 59 -4.34 5.14 -7.30
CA VAL A 59 -5.07 3.87 -7.36
C VAL A 59 -5.53 3.56 -8.78
N ILE A 60 -5.35 2.30 -9.20
CA ILE A 60 -5.95 1.72 -10.40
C ILE A 60 -6.84 0.54 -9.95
N ALA A 61 -8.07 0.48 -10.43
CA ALA A 61 -8.96 -0.65 -10.17
C ALA A 61 -8.46 -1.92 -10.89
N ALA A 62 -8.48 -3.07 -10.19
CA ALA A 62 -8.11 -4.38 -10.72
C ALA A 62 -9.23 -5.04 -11.54
#